data_AF-A0A915YYM0-F1
#
_entry.id   AF-A0A915YYM0-F1
#
_cell.length_a   1.000
_cell.length_b   1.000
_cell.length_c   1.000
_cell.angle_alpha   90.00
_cell.angle_beta   90.00
_cell.angle_gamma   90.00
#
_symmetry.space_group_name_H-M   'P 1'
#
loop_
_entity.id
_entity.type
_entity.pdbx_description
1 polymer ?
#
loop_
_entity_poly.entity_id
_entity_poly.type
_entity_poly.pdbx_seq_one_letter_code
_entity_poly.pdbx_strand_id
1 'polypeptide(L)'
;MDSGSTGNLLRHLNKLHPNKINPSITQQAEIIKNFLQSANNVKIKFSNELFRAKLVKWIATDDQPFTVVESPEFRYVIQICNAEAQIPTADTIKNDILKLYKSYHINIQNILQNTPGKISFALDAWTSPNVIGFLGITGHYIDADWNIKDILVDFVNLSGSHSGENMANMFVTCLKEKKILTKILAIAADNAANNNTFLKSLEQTCVENHIAFHHKENHVRCIAHIMNLTVQEILKHIRAGEAQDENIILEELLEKNNKTNDIIPKLRKLIVKIRASPQPS
;
A
#
# COMPACT_ATOMS: atom_id res chain seq x y z
N MET A 1 17.52 -43.96 -36.38
CA MET A 1 16.71 -42.80 -35.96
C MET A 1 17.32 -42.33 -34.65
N ASP A 2 18.08 -41.24 -34.50
CA ASP A 2 18.49 -40.17 -35.41
C ASP A 2 19.92 -39.75 -35.02
N SER A 3 20.89 -39.96 -35.91
CA SER A 3 22.24 -39.40 -35.77
C SER A 3 22.20 -37.96 -36.30
N GLY A 4 21.69 -37.05 -35.49
CA GLY A 4 21.65 -35.62 -35.81
C GLY A 4 23.05 -35.05 -35.99
N SER A 5 23.32 -34.55 -37.18
CA SER A 5 24.57 -33.94 -37.68
C SER A 5 25.09 -32.81 -36.77
N THR A 6 25.87 -33.13 -35.73
CA THR A 6 26.66 -32.14 -34.97
C THR A 6 27.90 -31.64 -35.73
N GLY A 7 28.36 -32.40 -36.73
CA GLY A 7 29.53 -32.05 -37.55
C GLY A 7 29.35 -30.77 -38.38
N ASN A 8 28.17 -30.54 -38.94
CA ASN A 8 27.91 -29.32 -39.72
C ASN A 8 27.85 -28.07 -38.84
N LEU A 9 27.24 -28.17 -37.66
CA LEU A 9 27.18 -27.05 -36.70
C LEU A 9 28.58 -26.72 -36.18
N LEU A 10 29.38 -27.73 -35.84
CA LEU A 10 30.76 -27.53 -35.37
C LEU A 10 31.64 -26.91 -36.47
N ARG A 11 31.46 -27.34 -37.73
CA ARG A 11 32.17 -26.76 -38.89
C ARG A 11 31.74 -25.32 -39.17
N HIS A 12 30.44 -25.03 -39.05
CA HIS A 12 29.90 -23.67 -39.18
C HIS A 12 30.45 -22.76 -38.10
N LEU A 13 30.40 -23.18 -36.83
CA LEU A 13 30.88 -22.40 -35.71
C LEU A 13 32.39 -22.14 -35.79
N ASN A 14 33.19 -23.13 -36.19
CA ASN A 14 34.64 -22.94 -36.37
C ASN A 14 34.96 -21.98 -37.53
N LYS A 15 34.14 -21.94 -38.58
CA LYS A 15 34.38 -21.12 -39.76
C LYS A 15 33.86 -19.67 -39.62
N LEU A 16 32.67 -19.50 -39.05
CA LEU A 16 31.96 -18.21 -39.03
C LEU A 16 31.94 -17.56 -37.64
N HIS A 17 32.16 -18.35 -36.58
CA HIS A 17 32.16 -17.87 -35.20
C HIS A 17 33.37 -18.39 -34.39
N PRO A 18 34.62 -18.28 -34.90
CA PRO A 18 35.80 -18.82 -34.21
C PRO A 18 35.96 -18.24 -32.79
N ASN A 19 35.60 -16.97 -32.61
CA ASN A 19 35.64 -16.27 -31.32
C ASN A 19 34.63 -16.81 -30.28
N LYS A 20 33.66 -17.62 -30.69
CA LYS A 20 32.70 -18.28 -29.76
C LYS A 20 33.16 -19.67 -29.32
N ILE A 21 34.05 -20.33 -30.08
CA ILE A 21 34.61 -21.64 -29.73
C ILE A 21 35.94 -21.48 -29.01
N ASN A 22 36.81 -20.61 -29.54
CA ASN A 22 38.13 -20.37 -29.00
C ASN A 22 38.33 -18.84 -28.88
N PRO A 23 37.65 -18.21 -27.91
CA PRO A 23 37.77 -16.77 -27.68
C PRO A 23 39.24 -16.39 -27.51
N SER A 24 39.63 -15.23 -28.02
CA SER A 24 41.02 -14.76 -27.87
C SER A 24 41.40 -14.65 -26.39
N ILE A 25 42.69 -14.71 -26.07
CA ILE A 25 43.19 -14.54 -24.70
C ILE A 25 42.64 -13.24 -24.07
N THR A 26 42.50 -12.18 -24.87
CA THR A 26 41.89 -10.90 -24.45
C THR A 26 40.42 -11.05 -24.08
N GLN A 27 39.65 -11.79 -24.87
CA GLN A 27 38.22 -12.00 -24.64
C GLN A 27 37.98 -12.96 -23.48
N GLN A 28 38.85 -13.97 -23.29
CA GLN A 28 38.84 -14.82 -22.10
C GLN A 28 39.19 -14.02 -20.84
N ALA A 29 40.21 -13.15 -20.90
CA ALA A 29 40.57 -12.26 -19.81
C ALA A 29 39.43 -11.27 -19.47
N GLU A 30 38.71 -10.78 -20.48
CA GLU A 30 37.55 -9.91 -20.30
C GLU A 30 36.34 -10.63 -19.68
N ILE A 31 36.08 -11.88 -20.09
CA ILE A 31 35.06 -12.73 -19.45
C ILE A 31 35.43 -13.02 -18.00
N ILE A 32 36.69 -13.35 -17.70
CA ILE A 32 37.17 -13.57 -16.34
C ILE A 32 37.08 -12.27 -15.52
N LYS A 33 37.46 -11.12 -16.10
CA LYS A 33 37.34 -9.82 -15.46
C LYS A 33 35.89 -9.45 -15.16
N ASN A 34 34.97 -9.71 -16.09
CA ASN A 34 33.54 -9.49 -15.91
C ASN A 34 32.96 -10.45 -14.88
N PHE A 35 33.40 -11.72 -14.86
CA PHE A 35 33.03 -12.69 -13.85
C PHE A 35 33.51 -12.26 -12.46
N LEU A 36 34.77 -11.84 -12.31
CA LEU A 36 35.33 -11.33 -11.07
C LEU A 36 34.69 -9.99 -10.63
N GLN A 37 34.29 -9.13 -11.57
CA GLN A 37 33.53 -7.91 -11.29
C GLN A 37 32.09 -8.21 -10.90
N SER A 38 31.45 -9.23 -11.48
CA SER A 38 30.13 -9.70 -11.08
C SER A 38 30.15 -10.47 -9.75
N ALA A 39 31.29 -11.11 -9.43
CA ALA A 39 31.55 -11.78 -8.16
C ALA A 39 32.06 -10.82 -7.07
N ASN A 40 32.39 -9.58 -7.42
CA ASN A 40 32.38 -8.48 -6.46
C ASN A 40 30.91 -8.22 -6.10
N ASN A 41 30.37 -9.08 -5.23
CA ASN A 41 29.34 -8.68 -4.29
C ASN A 41 29.71 -7.27 -3.85
N VAL A 42 28.85 -6.30 -4.14
CA VAL A 42 29.02 -4.93 -3.65
C VAL A 42 29.14 -5.04 -2.14
N LYS A 43 30.36 -5.07 -1.61
CA LYS A 43 30.61 -5.12 -0.18
C LYS A 43 30.04 -3.82 0.34
N ILE A 44 28.88 -3.90 0.99
CA ILE A 44 28.28 -2.74 1.64
C ILE A 44 29.30 -2.31 2.70
N LYS A 45 29.98 -1.19 2.44
CA LYS A 45 30.97 -0.65 3.37
C LYS A 45 30.22 -0.25 4.64
N PHE A 46 30.59 -0.86 5.75
CA PHE A 46 29.99 -0.54 7.03
C PHE A 46 30.31 0.91 7.43
N SER A 47 29.29 1.61 7.93
CA SER A 47 29.42 2.80 8.75
C SER A 47 28.30 2.80 9.78
N ASN A 48 28.53 3.41 10.94
CA ASN A 48 27.49 3.51 11.97
C ASN A 48 26.26 4.31 11.49
N GLU A 49 26.48 5.28 10.60
CA GLU A 49 25.39 6.01 9.94
C GLU A 49 24.54 5.09 9.05
N LEU A 50 25.16 4.30 8.18
CA LEU A 50 24.44 3.39 7.30
C LEU A 50 23.74 2.28 8.10
N PHE A 51 24.42 1.73 9.11
CA PHE A 51 23.83 0.74 10.01
C PHE A 51 22.58 1.27 10.69
N ARG A 52 22.67 2.46 11.32
CA ARG A 52 21.53 3.12 11.97
C ARG A 52 20.38 3.39 11.00
N ALA A 53 20.68 3.90 9.81
CA ALA A 53 19.66 4.16 8.79
C ALA A 53 18.94 2.86 8.34
N LYS A 54 19.67 1.75 8.18
CA LYS A 54 19.08 0.46 7.83
C LYS A 54 18.32 -0.17 8.99
N LEU A 55 18.81 -0.02 10.21
CA LEU A 55 18.14 -0.49 11.42
C LEU A 55 16.79 0.23 11.63
N VAL A 56 16.77 1.56 11.50
CA VAL A 56 15.53 2.37 11.55
C VAL A 56 14.55 1.92 10.46
N LYS A 57 15.02 1.71 9.23
CA LYS A 57 14.16 1.24 8.14
C LYS A 57 13.60 -0.15 8.41
N TRP A 58 14.43 -1.08 8.88
CA TRP A 58 14.00 -2.43 9.23
C TRP A 58 12.94 -2.41 10.32
N ILE A 59 13.17 -1.68 11.41
CA ILE A 59 12.21 -1.55 12.51
C ILE A 59 10.86 -1.02 12.01
N ALA A 60 10.87 0.01 11.15
CA ALA A 60 9.65 0.60 10.61
C ALA A 60 8.95 -0.28 9.56
N THR A 61 9.69 -1.07 8.78
CA THR A 61 9.12 -1.90 7.70
C THR A 61 8.53 -3.19 8.25
N ASP A 62 9.16 -3.75 9.27
CA ASP A 62 8.83 -5.06 9.83
C ASP A 62 8.03 -4.95 11.14
N ASP A 63 7.49 -3.75 11.42
CA ASP A 63 6.69 -3.42 12.62
C ASP A 63 7.33 -3.91 13.94
N GLN A 64 8.64 -3.68 14.07
CA GLN A 64 9.37 -4.11 15.26
C GLN A 64 9.16 -3.11 16.41
N PRO A 65 9.12 -3.58 17.67
CA PRO A 65 9.11 -2.69 18.81
C PRO A 65 10.40 -1.87 18.84
N PHE A 66 10.31 -0.57 19.18
CA PHE A 66 11.50 0.30 19.26
C PHE A 66 12.54 -0.23 20.26
N THR A 67 12.08 -0.94 21.28
CA THR A 67 12.91 -1.58 22.33
C THR A 67 13.65 -2.82 21.85
N VAL A 68 13.45 -3.30 20.61
CA VAL A 68 14.20 -4.45 20.06
C VAL A 68 15.71 -4.22 20.15
N VAL A 69 16.15 -2.97 19.95
CA VAL A 69 17.56 -2.57 20.04
C VAL A 69 18.14 -2.61 21.45
N GLU A 70 17.27 -2.80 22.45
CA GLU A 70 17.63 -2.88 23.87
C GLU A 70 17.76 -4.31 24.38
N SER A 71 17.27 -5.29 23.62
CA SER A 71 17.42 -6.70 23.93
C SER A 71 18.90 -7.11 24.03
N PRO A 72 19.33 -7.73 25.15
CA PRO A 72 20.70 -8.21 25.30
C PRO A 72 21.11 -9.19 24.19
N GLU A 73 20.21 -10.12 23.82
CA GLU A 73 20.47 -11.11 22.78
C GLU A 73 20.60 -10.49 21.39
N PHE A 74 19.74 -9.51 21.07
CA PHE A 74 19.86 -8.75 19.83
C PHE A 74 21.22 -8.05 19.75
N ARG A 75 21.61 -7.37 20.84
CA ARG A 75 22.90 -6.67 20.91
C ARG A 75 24.08 -7.63 20.76
N TYR A 76 24.00 -8.80 21.39
CA TYR A 76 25.04 -9.83 21.30
C TYR A 76 25.21 -10.34 19.86
N VAL A 77 24.11 -10.64 19.16
CA VAL A 77 24.14 -11.05 17.75
C VAL A 77 24.77 -9.96 16.87
N ILE A 78 24.38 -8.69 17.05
CA ILE A 78 24.96 -7.59 16.28
C ILE A 78 26.46 -7.43 16.56
N GLN A 79 26.90 -7.57 17.82
CA GLN A 79 28.32 -7.49 18.20
C GLN A 79 29.16 -8.62 17.60
N ILE A 80 28.63 -9.83 17.51
CA ILE A 80 29.29 -10.96 16.81
C ILE A 80 29.45 -10.63 15.32
N CYS A 81 28.40 -10.08 14.70
CA CYS A 81 28.43 -9.72 13.28
C CYS A 81 29.40 -8.55 13.01
N ASN A 82 29.45 -7.56 13.90
CA ASN A 82 30.38 -6.44 13.83
C ASN A 82 30.58 -5.78 15.20
N ALA A 83 31.78 -5.92 15.77
CA ALA A 83 32.14 -5.34 17.07
C ALA A 83 32.18 -3.80 17.09
N GLU A 84 32.30 -3.14 15.93
CA GLU A 84 32.31 -1.67 15.82
C GLU A 84 30.90 -1.06 15.71
N ALA A 85 29.86 -1.89 15.69
CA ALA A 85 28.47 -1.44 15.54
C ALA A 85 27.95 -0.75 16.80
N GLN A 86 27.59 0.53 16.65
CA GLN A 86 26.97 1.34 17.67
C GLN A 86 25.45 1.19 17.58
N ILE A 87 24.90 0.47 18.55
CA ILE A 87 23.46 0.21 18.63
C ILE A 87 22.79 1.38 19.36
N PRO A 88 21.85 2.11 18.72
CA PRO A 88 21.17 3.24 19.34
C PRO A 88 20.21 2.79 20.46
N THR A 89 19.72 3.76 21.24
CA THR A 89 18.63 3.53 22.22
C THR A 89 17.26 3.50 21.55
N ALA A 90 16.24 2.96 22.22
CA ALA A 90 14.87 2.98 21.71
C ALA A 90 14.37 4.41 21.42
N ASP A 91 14.67 5.37 22.31
CA ASP A 91 14.33 6.78 22.10
C ASP A 91 15.00 7.38 20.86
N THR A 92 16.24 6.99 20.60
CA THR A 92 16.98 7.42 19.42
C THR A 92 16.33 6.87 18.14
N ILE A 93 15.96 5.57 18.14
CA ILE A 93 15.20 4.95 17.04
C ILE A 93 13.87 5.66 16.82
N LYS A 94 13.09 5.89 17.87
CA LYS A 94 11.81 6.60 17.80
C LYS A 94 11.98 7.98 17.15
N ASN A 95 12.97 8.75 17.60
CA ASN A 95 13.24 10.08 17.07
C ASN A 95 13.66 10.04 15.58
N ASP A 96 14.41 9.04 15.16
CA ASP A 96 14.78 8.89 13.75
C ASP A 96 13.62 8.44 12.87
N ILE A 97 12.76 7.55 13.36
CA ILE A 97 11.51 7.18 12.68
C ILE A 97 10.63 8.44 12.50
N LEU A 98 10.51 9.27 13.53
CA LEU A 98 9.77 10.54 13.44
C LEU A 98 10.39 11.53 12.44
N LYS A 99 11.73 11.59 12.33
CA LYS A 99 12.40 12.38 11.28
C LYS A 99 12.12 11.81 9.89
N LEU A 100 12.19 10.49 9.75
CA LEU A 100 11.90 9.79 8.51
C LEU A 100 10.45 10.05 8.06
N TYR A 101 9.49 9.93 8.97
CA TYR A 101 8.08 10.27 8.77
C TYR A 101 7.91 11.70 8.23
N LYS A 102 8.56 12.69 8.86
CA LYS A 102 8.52 14.09 8.39
C LYS A 102 9.11 14.24 6.99
N SER A 103 10.21 13.55 6.69
CA SER A 103 10.83 13.58 5.35
C SER A 103 9.92 12.97 4.29
N TYR A 104 9.21 11.89 4.60
CA TYR A 104 8.20 11.30 3.73
C TYR A 104 7.04 12.26 3.48
N HIS A 105 6.57 12.97 4.50
CA HIS A 105 5.51 13.98 4.35
C HIS A 105 5.91 15.11 3.40
N ILE A 106 7.13 15.62 3.52
CA ILE A 106 7.67 16.64 2.60
C ILE A 106 7.76 16.07 1.17
N ASN A 107 8.20 14.83 1.03
CA ASN A 107 8.29 14.19 -0.29
C ASN A 107 6.91 14.01 -0.94
N ILE A 108 5.94 13.46 -0.20
CA ILE A 108 4.54 13.31 -0.65
C ILE A 108 3.97 14.67 -1.05
N GLN A 109 4.16 15.70 -0.22
CA GLN A 109 3.75 17.06 -0.53
C GLN A 109 4.35 17.54 -1.86
N ASN A 110 5.67 17.37 -2.07
CA ASN A 110 6.33 17.76 -3.31
C ASN A 110 5.79 16.98 -4.52
N ILE A 111 5.60 15.67 -4.41
CA ILE A 111 5.05 14.83 -5.48
C ILE A 111 3.66 15.32 -5.89
N LEU A 112 2.77 15.50 -4.92
CA LEU A 112 1.38 15.88 -5.18
C LEU A 112 1.28 17.34 -5.66
N GLN A 113 2.12 18.25 -5.18
CA GLN A 113 2.19 19.63 -5.68
C GLN A 113 2.72 19.73 -7.11
N ASN A 114 3.64 18.84 -7.51
CA ASN A 114 4.21 18.84 -8.87
C ASN A 114 3.46 17.95 -9.85
N THR A 115 2.48 17.17 -9.38
CA THR A 115 1.59 16.39 -10.25
C THR A 115 0.86 17.31 -11.25
N PRO A 116 0.94 17.09 -12.58
CA PRO A 116 0.39 18.03 -13.56
C PRO A 116 -1.14 18.18 -13.48
N GLY A 117 -1.83 17.09 -13.16
CA GLY A 117 -3.28 17.02 -13.12
C GLY A 117 -3.90 17.23 -11.74
N LYS A 118 -5.22 17.05 -11.71
CA LYS A 118 -5.99 16.91 -10.47
C LYS A 118 -5.81 15.51 -9.87
N ILE A 119 -6.16 15.38 -8.59
CA ILE A 119 -6.00 14.18 -7.75
C ILE A 119 -7.39 13.73 -7.28
N SER A 120 -7.70 12.46 -7.49
CA SER A 120 -8.86 11.82 -6.86
C SER A 120 -8.45 11.24 -5.52
N PHE A 121 -9.25 11.40 -4.48
CA PHE A 121 -8.91 10.88 -3.14
C PHE A 121 -9.83 9.73 -2.76
N ALA A 122 -9.27 8.65 -2.26
CA ALA A 122 -10.00 7.60 -1.58
C ALA A 122 -9.92 7.81 -0.07
N LEU A 123 -11.06 7.75 0.60
CA LEU A 123 -11.19 7.95 2.03
C LEU A 123 -11.72 6.68 2.68
N ASP A 124 -11.07 6.30 3.78
CA ASP A 124 -11.54 5.22 4.62
C ASP A 124 -11.51 5.69 6.07
N ALA A 125 -12.62 5.50 6.78
CA ALA A 125 -12.76 5.94 8.15
C ALA A 125 -13.18 4.76 9.02
N TRP A 126 -12.40 4.50 10.07
CA TRP A 126 -12.65 3.38 10.96
C TRP A 126 -12.32 3.73 12.41
N THR A 127 -12.85 2.95 13.33
CA THR A 127 -12.54 3.05 14.76
C THR A 127 -11.70 1.84 15.15
N SER A 128 -10.50 2.09 15.64
CA SER A 128 -9.62 1.04 16.16
C SER A 128 -10.22 0.34 17.40
N PRO A 129 -9.74 -0.85 17.77
CA PRO A 129 -10.19 -1.56 18.98
C PRO A 129 -10.06 -0.74 20.27
N ASN A 130 -9.13 0.22 20.29
CA ASN A 130 -8.90 1.14 21.41
C ASN A 130 -9.84 2.36 21.37
N VAL A 131 -10.90 2.33 20.55
CA VAL A 131 -11.93 3.37 20.41
C VAL A 131 -11.35 4.71 19.90
N ILE A 132 -10.27 4.64 19.12
CA ILE A 132 -9.68 5.80 18.44
C ILE A 132 -10.11 5.74 16.98
N GLY A 133 -10.75 6.81 16.49
CA GLY A 133 -11.11 6.93 15.08
C GLY A 133 -9.95 7.40 14.21
N PHE A 134 -9.88 6.87 13.01
CA PHE A 134 -8.89 7.22 12.01
C PHE A 134 -9.55 7.53 10.67
N LEU A 135 -8.90 8.39 9.89
CA LEU A 135 -9.21 8.67 8.50
C LEU A 135 -7.96 8.44 7.66
N GLY A 136 -7.96 7.36 6.89
CA GLY A 136 -6.98 7.10 5.85
C GLY A 136 -7.30 7.92 4.61
N ILE A 137 -6.32 8.64 4.09
CA ILE A 137 -6.45 9.45 2.88
C ILE A 137 -5.46 8.94 1.85
N THR A 138 -5.95 8.36 0.76
CA THR A 138 -5.12 7.93 -0.38
C THR A 138 -5.40 8.83 -1.57
N GLY A 139 -4.36 9.25 -2.29
CA GLY A 139 -4.45 10.07 -3.48
C GLY A 139 -4.15 9.24 -4.72
N HIS A 140 -4.97 9.37 -5.75
CA HIS A 140 -4.86 8.71 -7.04
C HIS A 140 -4.73 9.77 -8.13
N TYR A 141 -3.69 9.67 -8.96
CA TYR A 141 -3.38 10.67 -9.97
C TYR A 141 -2.68 10.05 -11.18
N ILE A 142 -2.58 10.82 -12.26
CA ILE A 142 -1.81 10.47 -13.45
C ILE A 142 -0.54 11.32 -13.44
N ASP A 143 0.63 10.67 -13.52
CA ASP A 143 1.92 11.35 -13.56
C ASP A 143 2.25 11.94 -14.95
N ALA A 144 3.39 12.61 -15.05
CA ALA A 144 3.83 13.24 -16.30
C ALA A 144 4.09 12.23 -17.44
N ASP A 145 4.36 10.97 -17.09
CA ASP A 145 4.61 9.87 -18.02
C ASP A 145 3.30 9.10 -18.36
N TRP A 146 2.15 9.67 -17.99
CA TRP A 146 0.82 9.12 -18.24
C TRP A 146 0.53 7.80 -17.52
N ASN A 147 1.19 7.55 -16.39
CA ASN A 147 0.95 6.39 -15.55
C ASN A 147 0.04 6.72 -14.39
N ILE A 148 -0.90 5.81 -14.10
CA ILE A 148 -1.72 5.89 -12.88
C ILE A 148 -0.81 5.60 -11.67
N LYS A 149 -0.92 6.46 -10.66
CA LYS A 149 -0.24 6.34 -9.38
C LYS A 149 -1.25 6.45 -8.25
N ASP A 150 -0.97 5.75 -7.17
CA ASP A 150 -1.63 5.88 -5.88
C ASP A 150 -0.58 6.11 -4.78
N ILE A 151 -0.96 6.89 -3.77
CA ILE A 151 -0.07 7.19 -2.63
C ILE A 151 -0.89 7.47 -1.38
N LEU A 152 -0.45 6.94 -0.24
CA LEU A 152 -0.99 7.33 1.06
C LEU A 152 -0.60 8.80 1.31
N VAL A 153 -1.60 9.67 1.38
CA VAL A 153 -1.43 11.10 1.60
C VAL A 153 -1.23 11.37 3.08
N ASP A 154 -2.11 10.81 3.91
CA ASP A 154 -2.04 10.94 5.35
C ASP A 154 -2.89 9.88 6.07
N PHE A 155 -2.61 9.73 7.35
CA PHE A 155 -3.32 8.89 8.29
C PHE A 155 -3.71 9.74 9.51
N VAL A 156 -4.95 10.20 9.53
CA VAL A 156 -5.38 11.27 10.44
C VAL A 156 -6.16 10.69 11.60
N ASN A 157 -5.80 11.06 12.83
CA ASN A 157 -6.59 10.75 14.02
C ASN A 157 -7.85 11.65 14.04
N LEU A 158 -9.03 11.03 14.05
CA LEU A 158 -10.31 11.70 14.19
C LEU A 158 -10.64 11.87 15.67
N SER A 159 -10.21 13.00 16.25
CA SER A 159 -10.64 13.40 17.58
C SER A 159 -12.02 14.06 17.54
N GLY A 160 -12.86 13.79 18.54
CA GLY A 160 -14.22 14.33 18.63
C GLY A 160 -15.30 13.45 18.00
N SER A 161 -16.43 14.05 17.58
CA SER A 161 -17.51 13.30 16.94
C SER A 161 -17.06 12.75 15.58
N HIS A 162 -17.41 11.49 15.27
CA HIS A 162 -17.23 10.89 13.94
C HIS A 162 -18.28 11.41 12.93
N SER A 163 -18.55 12.72 12.97
CA SER A 163 -19.48 13.37 12.04
C SER A 163 -18.81 13.62 10.70
N GLY A 164 -19.62 13.72 9.64
CA GLY A 164 -19.13 14.04 8.30
C GLY A 164 -18.41 15.38 8.23
N GLU A 165 -18.88 16.37 8.99
CA GLU A 165 -18.27 17.70 9.08
C GLU A 165 -16.87 17.64 9.68
N ASN A 166 -16.67 16.86 10.74
CA ASN A 166 -15.36 16.71 11.36
C ASN A 166 -14.37 16.05 10.40
N MET A 167 -14.79 14.98 9.71
CA MET A 167 -13.98 14.34 8.68
C MET A 167 -13.62 15.33 7.56
N ALA A 168 -14.56 16.18 7.13
CA ALA A 168 -14.32 17.18 6.10
C ALA A 168 -13.29 18.21 6.54
N ASN A 169 -13.40 18.70 7.78
CA ASN A 169 -12.43 19.63 8.35
C ASN A 169 -11.02 19.02 8.42
N MET A 170 -10.90 17.77 8.86
CA MET A 170 -9.61 17.07 8.95
C MET A 170 -9.01 16.83 7.56
N PHE A 171 -9.82 16.39 6.59
CA PHE A 171 -9.41 16.23 5.20
C PHE A 171 -8.93 17.55 4.59
N VAL A 172 -9.72 18.62 4.71
CA VAL A 172 -9.37 19.96 4.19
C VAL A 172 -8.09 20.47 4.83
N THR A 173 -7.92 20.29 6.15
CA THR A 173 -6.71 20.71 6.87
C THR A 173 -5.48 20.00 6.31
N CYS A 174 -5.55 18.67 6.17
CA CYS A 174 -4.49 17.87 5.55
C CYS A 174 -4.12 18.38 4.13
N LEU A 175 -5.11 18.67 3.29
CA LEU A 175 -4.84 19.16 1.93
C LEU A 175 -4.32 20.60 1.90
N LYS A 176 -4.73 21.46 2.84
CA LYS A 176 -4.21 22.83 2.98
C LYS A 176 -2.76 22.84 3.43
N GLU A 177 -2.39 22.04 4.43
CA GLU A 177 -1.00 21.88 4.89
C GLU A 177 -0.09 21.43 3.75
N LYS A 178 -0.58 20.49 2.94
CA LYS A 178 0.14 20.00 1.75
C LYS A 178 0.02 20.93 0.54
N LYS A 179 -0.76 22.02 0.61
CA LYS A 179 -1.04 22.98 -0.48
C LYS A 179 -1.55 22.32 -1.77
N ILE A 180 -2.43 21.33 -1.62
CA ILE A 180 -3.01 20.57 -2.74
C ILE A 180 -4.55 20.62 -2.76
N LEU A 181 -5.17 21.49 -1.95
CA LEU A 181 -6.62 21.64 -1.89
C LEU A 181 -7.23 21.92 -3.27
N THR A 182 -6.62 22.79 -4.07
CA THR A 182 -7.09 23.16 -5.41
C THR A 182 -6.99 22.03 -6.44
N LYS A 183 -6.30 20.93 -6.10
CA LYS A 183 -6.11 19.79 -6.98
C LYS A 183 -7.20 18.73 -6.85
N ILE A 184 -8.23 18.90 -6.03
CA ILE A 184 -9.30 17.90 -5.89
C ILE A 184 -10.02 17.68 -7.23
N LEU A 185 -10.05 16.42 -7.67
CA LEU A 185 -10.86 15.93 -8.79
C LEU A 185 -12.15 15.28 -8.30
N ALA A 186 -12.03 14.23 -7.49
CA ALA A 186 -13.14 13.41 -7.04
C ALA A 186 -12.81 12.77 -5.68
N ILE A 187 -13.84 12.35 -4.97
CA ILE A 187 -13.74 11.60 -3.72
C ILE A 187 -14.36 10.22 -3.92
N ALA A 188 -13.59 9.18 -3.63
CA ALA A 188 -14.08 7.82 -3.47
C ALA A 188 -14.23 7.53 -1.97
N ALA A 189 -15.44 7.18 -1.55
CA ALA A 189 -15.73 6.80 -0.17
C ALA A 189 -16.79 5.70 -0.15
N ASP A 190 -16.96 5.02 0.98
CA ASP A 190 -18.07 4.09 1.16
C ASP A 190 -19.42 4.84 1.21
N ASN A 191 -20.56 4.14 1.15
CA ASN A 191 -21.86 4.83 1.18
C ASN A 191 -22.40 5.03 2.60
N ALA A 192 -21.51 5.16 3.59
CA ALA A 192 -21.93 5.51 4.94
C ALA A 192 -22.61 6.89 4.96
N ALA A 193 -23.63 7.05 5.82
CA ALA A 193 -24.47 8.25 5.82
C ALA A 193 -23.66 9.53 6.13
N ASN A 194 -22.64 9.41 6.97
CA ASN A 194 -21.70 10.49 7.30
C ASN A 194 -20.93 11.01 6.08
N ASN A 195 -20.69 10.20 5.04
CA ASN A 195 -19.98 10.65 3.83
C ASN A 195 -20.81 11.62 2.99
N ASN A 196 -22.14 11.53 3.02
CA ASN A 196 -22.99 12.52 2.37
C ASN A 196 -22.83 13.90 3.02
N THR A 197 -22.73 13.93 4.35
CA THR A 197 -22.50 15.15 5.12
C THR A 197 -21.08 15.67 4.86
N PHE A 198 -20.07 14.79 4.87
CA PHE A 198 -18.69 15.12 4.51
C PHE A 198 -18.61 15.82 3.15
N LEU A 199 -19.21 15.24 2.10
CA LEU A 199 -19.12 15.76 0.74
C LEU A 199 -19.80 17.12 0.60
N LYS A 200 -20.89 17.37 1.32
CA LYS A 200 -21.56 18.68 1.37
C LYS A 200 -20.70 19.73 2.06
N SER A 201 -20.09 19.39 3.19
CA SER A 201 -19.14 20.29 3.88
C SER A 201 -17.90 20.59 3.02
N LEU A 202 -17.40 19.58 2.30
CA LEU A 202 -16.30 19.76 1.35
C LEU A 202 -16.69 20.66 0.19
N GLU A 203 -17.88 20.49 -0.40
CA GLU A 203 -18.41 21.35 -1.45
C GLU A 203 -18.47 22.82 -1.01
N GLN A 204 -18.97 23.09 0.19
CA GLN A 204 -18.97 24.46 0.74
C GLN A 204 -17.55 25.05 0.78
N THR A 205 -16.58 24.28 1.29
CA THR A 205 -15.18 24.72 1.31
C THR A 205 -14.64 24.94 -0.10
N CYS A 206 -14.96 24.08 -1.06
CA CYS A 206 -14.53 24.20 -2.44
C CYS A 206 -15.10 25.47 -3.10
N VAL A 207 -16.37 25.79 -2.87
CA VAL A 207 -17.01 27.03 -3.36
C VAL A 207 -16.28 28.26 -2.82
N GLU A 208 -15.99 28.30 -1.52
CA GLU A 208 -15.25 29.40 -0.86
C GLU A 208 -13.82 29.56 -1.40
N ASN A 209 -13.23 28.51 -1.94
CA ASN A 209 -11.86 28.51 -2.48
C ASN A 209 -11.83 28.51 -4.03
N HIS A 210 -12.97 28.76 -4.70
CA HIS A 210 -13.11 28.76 -6.16
C HIS A 210 -12.68 27.45 -6.85
N ILE A 211 -12.94 26.31 -6.20
CA ILE A 211 -12.65 24.97 -6.71
C ILE A 211 -13.94 24.39 -7.30
N ALA A 212 -13.90 24.02 -8.58
CA ALA A 212 -15.01 23.30 -9.21
C ALA A 212 -15.13 21.89 -8.62
N PHE A 213 -16.10 21.72 -7.72
CA PHE A 213 -16.46 20.46 -7.06
C PHE A 213 -17.94 20.49 -6.72
N HIS A 214 -18.67 19.44 -7.08
CA HIS A 214 -20.07 19.24 -6.74
C HIS A 214 -20.24 17.88 -6.05
N HIS A 215 -20.86 17.88 -4.87
CA HIS A 215 -20.87 16.72 -3.96
C HIS A 215 -21.49 15.45 -4.56
N LYS A 216 -22.33 15.56 -5.60
CA LYS A 216 -22.94 14.41 -6.29
C LYS A 216 -22.16 13.95 -7.52
N GLU A 217 -21.56 14.88 -8.24
CA GLU A 217 -20.87 14.59 -9.51
C GLU A 217 -19.43 14.14 -9.29
N ASN A 218 -18.79 14.66 -8.24
CA ASN A 218 -17.41 14.35 -7.88
C ASN A 218 -17.33 13.24 -6.82
N HIS A 219 -18.43 12.54 -6.52
CA HIS A 219 -18.47 11.42 -5.60
C HIS A 219 -18.50 10.08 -6.34
N VAL A 220 -17.45 9.29 -6.17
CA VAL A 220 -17.35 7.92 -6.64
C VAL A 220 -17.75 6.98 -5.51
N ARG A 221 -18.91 6.34 -5.65
CA ARG A 221 -19.41 5.41 -4.64
C ARG A 221 -18.66 4.08 -4.68
N CYS A 222 -18.39 3.50 -3.51
CA CYS A 222 -17.77 2.18 -3.41
C CYS A 222 -18.66 1.08 -4.04
N ILE A 223 -18.16 0.41 -5.09
CA ILE A 223 -18.87 -0.67 -5.77
C ILE A 223 -19.11 -1.87 -4.86
N ALA A 224 -18.15 -2.21 -3.98
CA ALA A 224 -18.31 -3.30 -3.02
C ALA A 224 -19.48 -3.03 -2.07
N HIS A 225 -19.64 -1.78 -1.63
CA HIS A 225 -20.79 -1.39 -0.82
C HIS A 225 -22.10 -1.47 -1.62
N ILE A 226 -22.12 -1.01 -2.88
CA ILE A 226 -23.31 -1.13 -3.75
C ILE A 226 -23.71 -2.61 -3.93
N MET A 227 -22.73 -3.49 -4.14
CA MET A 227 -22.96 -4.93 -4.22
C MET A 227 -23.51 -5.49 -2.92
N ASN A 228 -22.94 -5.13 -1.76
CA ASN A 228 -23.48 -5.53 -0.46
C ASN A 228 -24.94 -5.10 -0.28
N LEU A 229 -25.28 -3.83 -0.56
CA LEU A 229 -26.67 -3.35 -0.49
C LEU A 229 -27.61 -4.12 -1.43
N THR A 230 -27.17 -4.37 -2.66
CA THR A 230 -27.95 -5.13 -3.64
C THR A 230 -28.24 -6.55 -3.14
N VAL A 231 -27.23 -7.23 -2.59
CA VAL A 231 -27.40 -8.59 -2.07
C VAL A 231 -28.31 -8.60 -0.83
N GLN A 232 -28.17 -7.65 0.09
CA GLN A 232 -29.05 -7.52 1.25
C GLN A 232 -30.51 -7.32 0.82
N GLU A 233 -30.76 -6.49 -0.18
CA GLU A 233 -32.10 -6.24 -0.69
C GLU A 233 -32.72 -7.48 -1.34
N ILE A 234 -31.92 -8.27 -2.07
CA ILE A 234 -32.33 -9.56 -2.63
C ILE A 234 -32.72 -10.53 -1.52
N LEU A 235 -31.90 -10.65 -0.46
CA LEU A 235 -32.16 -11.54 0.67
C LEU A 235 -33.45 -11.17 1.42
N LYS A 236 -33.71 -9.86 1.58
CA LYS A 236 -34.97 -9.34 2.15
C LYS A 236 -36.18 -9.73 1.31
N HIS A 237 -36.10 -9.52 -0.01
CA HIS A 237 -37.19 -9.83 -0.94
C HIS A 237 -37.57 -11.31 -0.96
N ILE A 238 -36.60 -12.21 -0.83
CA ILE A 238 -36.85 -13.66 -0.82
C ILE A 238 -37.19 -14.21 0.58
N ARG A 239 -37.37 -13.34 1.58
CA ARG A 239 -37.69 -13.69 2.98
C ARG A 239 -36.70 -14.68 3.62
N ALA A 240 -35.42 -14.64 3.20
CA ALA A 240 -34.37 -15.52 3.72
C ALA A 240 -33.70 -15.01 5.02
N GLY A 241 -34.30 -14.01 5.68
CA GLY A 241 -33.73 -13.28 6.81
C GLY A 241 -32.60 -12.33 6.40
N GLU A 242 -32.27 -11.34 7.24
CA GLU A 242 -31.01 -10.59 7.09
C GLU A 242 -29.83 -11.53 7.36
N ALA A 243 -28.68 -11.30 6.71
CA ALA A 243 -27.47 -12.10 6.96
C ALA A 243 -27.02 -11.89 8.42
N GLN A 244 -27.23 -12.91 9.26
CA GLN A 244 -26.81 -12.95 10.66
C GLN A 244 -25.28 -13.04 10.80
N ASP A 245 -24.80 -12.93 12.05
CA ASP A 245 -23.40 -12.88 12.45
C ASP A 245 -22.53 -13.93 11.72
N GLU A 246 -21.30 -13.54 11.37
CA GLU A 246 -20.39 -14.32 10.50
C GLU A 246 -20.22 -15.76 10.97
N ASN A 247 -20.13 -15.95 12.29
CA ASN A 247 -19.94 -17.24 12.93
C ASN A 247 -21.15 -18.17 12.78
N ILE A 248 -22.37 -17.63 12.82
CA ILE A 248 -23.62 -18.41 12.69
C ILE A 248 -23.77 -18.91 11.24
N ILE A 249 -23.42 -18.07 10.27
CA ILE A 249 -23.45 -18.44 8.85
C ILE A 249 -22.38 -19.50 8.55
N LEU A 250 -21.19 -19.39 9.13
CA LEU A 250 -20.12 -20.40 8.98
C LEU A 250 -20.53 -21.75 9.58
N GLU A 251 -21.16 -21.78 10.75
CA GLU A 251 -21.69 -23.01 11.36
C GLU A 251 -22.80 -23.64 10.51
N GLU A 252 -23.79 -22.86 10.05
CA GLU A 252 -24.87 -23.36 9.16
C GLU A 252 -24.35 -23.92 7.81
N LEU A 253 -23.26 -23.35 7.29
CA LEU A 253 -22.63 -23.77 6.03
C LEU A 253 -21.73 -25.00 6.19
N LEU A 254 -21.12 -25.18 7.36
CA LEU A 254 -20.31 -26.36 7.67
C LEU A 254 -21.18 -27.59 7.96
N GLU A 255 -22.37 -27.42 8.52
CA GLU A 255 -23.31 -28.52 8.77
C GLU A 255 -23.98 -29.04 7.49
N LYS A 256 -24.24 -28.19 6.49
CA LYS A 256 -24.86 -28.58 5.21
C LYS A 256 -23.84 -28.99 4.16
N ASN A 257 -23.15 -30.11 4.39
CA ASN A 257 -22.49 -30.82 3.31
C ASN A 257 -23.54 -31.36 2.31
N ASN A 258 -23.47 -30.88 1.06
CA ASN A 258 -24.19 -31.33 -0.14
C ASN A 258 -25.58 -30.75 -0.42
N LYS A 259 -25.61 -29.63 -1.18
CA LYS A 259 -26.26 -29.56 -2.51
C LYS A 259 -25.87 -28.29 -3.26
N THR A 260 -25.16 -28.50 -4.37
CA THR A 260 -24.79 -27.55 -5.42
C THR A 260 -26.04 -27.02 -6.14
N ASN A 261 -26.67 -25.95 -5.63
CA ASN A 261 -27.38 -24.91 -6.39
C ASN A 261 -28.10 -23.86 -5.53
N ASP A 262 -27.97 -23.92 -4.20
CA ASP A 262 -28.66 -22.96 -3.36
C ASP A 262 -28.02 -21.56 -3.45
N ILE A 263 -28.81 -20.61 -3.96
CA ILE A 263 -28.38 -19.22 -4.23
C ILE A 263 -28.16 -18.47 -2.91
N ILE A 264 -28.92 -18.81 -1.87
CA ILE A 264 -28.92 -18.10 -0.58
C ILE A 264 -27.55 -18.23 0.15
N PRO A 265 -26.99 -19.44 0.34
CA PRO A 265 -25.62 -19.63 0.84
C PRO A 265 -24.54 -18.84 0.09
N LYS A 266 -24.64 -18.76 -1.25
CA LYS A 266 -23.66 -18.05 -2.08
C LYS A 266 -23.75 -16.54 -1.89
N LEU A 267 -24.97 -15.99 -1.81
CA LEU A 267 -25.21 -14.59 -1.52
C LEU A 267 -24.72 -14.21 -0.12
N ARG A 268 -25.00 -15.04 0.89
CA ARG A 268 -24.47 -14.87 2.25
C ARG A 268 -22.94 -14.89 2.28
N LYS A 269 -22.30 -15.85 1.58
CA LYS A 269 -20.84 -15.92 1.46
C LYS A 269 -20.23 -14.72 0.75
N LEU A 270 -20.92 -14.17 -0.25
CA LEU A 270 -20.48 -12.95 -0.95
C LEU A 270 -20.52 -11.74 -0.01
N ILE A 271 -21.58 -11.58 0.80
CA ILE A 271 -21.67 -10.53 1.83
C ILE A 271 -20.54 -10.67 2.84
N VAL A 272 -20.33 -11.87 3.39
CA VAL A 272 -19.24 -12.16 4.33
C VAL A 272 -17.91 -11.78 3.70
N LYS A 273 -17.63 -12.20 2.46
CA LYS A 273 -16.38 -11.81 1.78
C LYS A 273 -16.25 -10.31 1.52
N ILE A 274 -17.34 -9.60 1.24
CA ILE A 274 -17.32 -8.15 1.06
C ILE A 274 -17.06 -7.44 2.40
N ARG A 275 -17.63 -7.94 3.51
CA ARG A 275 -17.44 -7.40 4.86
C ARG A 275 -16.08 -7.76 5.47
N ALA A 276 -15.60 -8.97 5.21
CA ALA A 276 -14.29 -9.48 5.64
C ALA A 276 -13.14 -9.10 4.70
N SER A 277 -13.44 -8.54 3.52
CA SER A 277 -12.40 -7.86 2.74
C SER A 277 -11.94 -6.67 3.56
N PRO A 278 -10.65 -6.58 3.92
CA PRO A 278 -10.16 -5.50 4.76
C PRO A 278 -10.30 -4.20 3.97
N GLN A 279 -11.37 -3.45 4.22
CA GLN A 279 -11.21 -2.01 4.37
C GLN A 279 -10.27 -1.88 5.57
N PRO A 280 -9.03 -1.39 5.39
CA PRO A 280 -7.93 -1.57 6.34
C PRO A 280 -8.39 -1.38 7.78
N SER A 281 -8.42 -2.50 8.50
CA SER A 281 -8.74 -2.64 9.93
C SER A 281 -7.70 -1.95 10.80
#